data_AF-A0A5K1E5X6-F1
#
_entry.id   AF-A0A5K1E5X6-F1
#
_cell.length_a   1.000
_cell.length_b   1.000
_cell.length_c   1.000
_cell.angle_alpha   90.00
_cell.angle_beta   90.00
_cell.angle_gamma   90.00
#
_symmetry.space_group_name_H-M   'P 1'
#
loop_
_entity.id
_entity.type
_entity.pdbx_description
1 polymer ?
#
loop_
_entity_poly.entity_id
_entity_poly.type
_entity_poly.pdbx_seq_one_letter_code
_entity_poly.pdbx_strand_id
1 'polypeptide(L)' 'LANRKTVSIHPGGTDLSVALTTTKTRKQNKPASVQHKSVMKKEFQKMAKAVINQ' A
#
# COMPACT_ATOMS: atom_id res chain seq x y z
N LEU A 1 -9.68 -9.77 -8.29
CA LEU A 1 -8.23 -9.82 -8.00
C LEU A 1 -7.89 -11.28 -7.74
N ALA A 2 -7.12 -11.93 -8.62
CA ALA A 2 -6.85 -13.36 -8.51
C ALA A 2 -5.81 -13.69 -7.42
N ASN A 3 -4.96 -12.72 -7.06
CA ASN A 3 -3.83 -12.94 -6.17
C ASN A 3 -4.22 -12.86 -4.69
N ARG A 4 -3.69 -13.81 -3.91
CA ARG A 4 -3.83 -13.87 -2.45
C ARG A 4 -3.11 -12.69 -1.75
N LYS A 5 -2.01 -12.23 -2.32
CA LYS A 5 -1.24 -11.07 -1.87
C LYS A 5 -1.13 -10.08 -3.02
N THR A 6 -1.41 -8.82 -2.77
CA THR A 6 -1.20 -7.74 -3.73
C THR A 6 -0.70 -6.52 -2.99
N VAL A 7 0.30 -5.88 -3.59
CA VAL A 7 0.87 -4.61 -3.17
C VAL A 7 0.66 -3.65 -4.33
N SER A 8 0.05 -2.50 -4.07
CA SER A 8 -0.13 -1.44 -5.06
C SER A 8 0.36 -0.11 -4.51
N ILE A 9 0.93 0.69 -5.40
CA ILE A 9 1.53 1.98 -5.09
C ILE A 9 0.71 3.02 -5.83
N HIS A 10 0.21 4.01 -5.10
CA HIS A 10 -0.57 5.10 -5.64
C HIS A 10 0.07 6.44 -5.27
N PRO A 11 -0.06 7.48 -6.11
CA PRO A 11 0.26 8.83 -5.70
C PRO A 11 -0.66 9.26 -4.55
N GLY A 12 -0.14 10.01 -3.58
CA GLY A 12 -0.88 10.48 -2.41
C GLY A 12 -1.76 11.72 -2.65
N GLY A 13 -1.94 12.13 -3.91
CA GLY A 13 -2.80 13.24 -4.31
C GLY A 13 -1.99 14.49 -4.64
N THR A 14 -2.00 15.47 -3.74
CA THR A 14 -1.45 16.82 -3.97
C THR A 14 -0.05 17.03 -3.41
N ASP A 15 0.32 16.30 -2.35
CA ASP A 15 1.65 16.40 -1.73
C ASP A 15 2.61 15.37 -2.34
N LEU A 16 3.93 15.60 -2.23
CA LEU A 16 5.00 14.64 -2.53
C LEU A 16 4.94 13.41 -1.60
N SER A 17 3.92 12.59 -1.79
CA SER A 17 3.52 11.52 -0.90
C SER A 17 3.08 10.31 -1.70
N VAL A 18 3.29 9.13 -1.12
CA VAL A 18 2.98 7.84 -1.74
C VAL A 18 2.02 7.09 -0.85
N ALA A 19 0.92 6.59 -1.42
CA ALA A 19 -0.02 5.72 -0.75
C ALA A 19 0.27 4.26 -1.11
N LEU A 20 0.67 3.47 -0.12
CA LEU A 20 0.88 2.03 -0.26
C LEU A 20 -0.39 1.30 0.16
N THR A 21 -0.89 0.44 -0.72
CA THR A 21 -2.02 -0.44 -0.43
C THR A 21 -1.56 -1.89 -0.44
N THR A 22 -1.85 -2.62 0.64
CA THR A 22 -1.59 -4.05 0.75
C THR A 22 -2.88 -4.82 1.03
N THR A 23 -2.94 -6.08 0.60
CA THR A 23 -4.08 -6.94 0.88
C THR A 23 -3.87 -7.76 2.16
N LYS A 24 -4.86 -7.74 3.06
CA LYS A 24 -4.92 -8.59 4.25
C LYS A 24 -5.29 -10.02 3.84
N THR A 25 -4.35 -10.94 3.97
CA THR A 25 -4.50 -12.35 3.55
C THR A 25 -5.62 -13.11 4.27
N ARG A 26 -5.96 -12.73 5.50
CA ARG A 26 -7.05 -13.32 6.29
C ARG A 26 -8.43 -12.68 6.03
N LYS A 27 -8.53 -11.63 5.20
CA LYS A 27 -9.78 -10.88 4.95
C LYS A 27 -10.23 -10.88 3.48
N GLN A 28 -9.78 -11.85 2.68
CA GLN A 28 -10.08 -11.90 1.24
C GLN A 28 -11.56 -12.00 0.91
N ASN A 29 -12.31 -12.73 1.73
CA ASN A 29 -13.75 -12.91 1.54
C ASN A 29 -14.55 -11.66 1.97
N LYS A 30 -13.90 -10.58 2.42
CA LYS A 30 -14.52 -9.35 2.89
C LYS A 30 -13.98 -8.15 2.08
N PRO A 31 -14.55 -7.86 0.90
CA PRO A 31 -14.05 -6.85 -0.03
C PRO A 31 -13.84 -5.46 0.59
N ALA A 32 -14.73 -5.03 1.48
CA ALA A 32 -14.64 -3.73 2.15
C ALA A 32 -13.45 -3.62 3.14
N SER A 33 -12.91 -4.74 3.62
CA SER A 33 -11.88 -4.77 4.67
C SER A 33 -10.58 -5.46 4.25
N VAL A 34 -10.51 -5.92 3.00
CA VAL A 34 -9.35 -6.65 2.45
C VAL A 34 -8.15 -5.73 2.26
N GLN A 35 -8.36 -4.44 1.99
CA GLN A 35 -7.28 -3.50 1.74
C GLN A 35 -6.79 -2.85 3.05
N HIS A 36 -5.49 -2.66 3.16
CA HIS A 36 -4.84 -1.81 4.14
C HIS A 36 -4.09 -0.71 3.40
N LYS A 37 -4.39 0.55 3.73
CA LYS A 37 -3.80 1.72 3.08
C LYS A 37 -2.94 2.48 4.08
N SER A 38 -1.73 2.83 3.70
CA SER A 38 -0.84 3.71 4.46
C SER A 38 -0.30 4.82 3.57
N VAL A 39 -0.23 6.04 4.10
CA VAL A 39 0.33 7.19 3.38
C VAL A 39 1.72 7.48 3.93
N MET A 40 2.70 7.57 3.05
CA MET A 40 4.08 7.89 3.37
C MET A 40 4.40 9.30 2.88
N LYS A 41 4.77 10.17 3.84
CA LYS A 41 5.24 11.54 3.60
C LYS A 41 6.68 11.68 4.10
N LYS A 42 7.63 11.03 3.41
CA LYS A 42 9.06 11.03 3.77
C LYS A 42 9.91 11.37 2.55
N GLU A 43 11.19 11.65 2.76
CA GLU A 43 12.16 11.70 1.66
C GLU A 43 12.08 10.45 0.77
N PHE A 44 12.19 10.64 -0.55
CA PHE A 44 12.01 9.59 -1.54
C PHE A 44 12.84 8.33 -1.24
N GLN A 45 14.10 8.49 -0.83
CA GLN A 45 14.96 7.35 -0.48
C GLN A 45 14.42 6.54 0.72
N LYS A 46 13.87 7.22 1.73
CA LYS A 46 13.26 6.55 2.90
C LYS A 46 11.94 5.88 2.51
N MET A 47 11.17 6.46 1.58
CA MET A 47 9.98 5.82 1.04
C MET A 47 10.32 4.56 0.24
N ALA A 48 11.30 4.63 -0.67
CA ALA A 48 11.72 3.49 -1.48
C ALA A 48 12.17 2.30 -0.61
N LYS A 49 12.97 2.57 0.42
CA LYS A 49 13.40 1.53 1.38
C LYS A 49 12.22 0.90 2.13
N ALA A 50 11.21 1.68 2.51
CA ALA A 50 10.02 1.16 3.18
C ALA A 50 9.16 0.29 2.24
N VAL A 51 9.07 0.64 0.95
CA VAL A 51 8.33 -0.13 -0.05
C VAL A 51 9.01 -1.47 -0.36
N ILE A 52 10.34 -1.50 -0.42
CA ILE A 52 11.11 -2.74 -0.65
C ILE A 52 10.92 -3.75 0.49
N ASN A 53 10.76 -3.28 1.73
CA ASN A 53 10.70 -4.13 2.92
C ASN A 53 9.30 -4.71 3.21
N GLN A 54 8.40 -4.80 2.22
CA GLN A 54 6.97 -5.01 2.45
C GLN A 54 6.35 -6.21 1.75
#